data_AF-A0A6H5IN34-F1
#
_entry.id   AF-A0A6H5IN34-F1
#
_cell.length_a   1.000
_cell.length_b   1.000
_cell.length_c   1.000
_cell.angle_alpha   90.00
_cell.angle_beta   90.00
_cell.angle_gamma   90.00
#
_symmetry.space_group_name_H-M   'P 1'
#
loop_
_entity.id
_entity.type
_entity.pdbx_description
1 polymer ?
#
loop_
_entity_poly.entity_id
_entity_poly.type
_entity_poly.pdbx_seq_one_letter_code
_entity_poly.pdbx_strand_id
1 'polypeptide(L)'
;MSKDAEALQSVSKYFTEDSLRKIVAKVEKKGEQEVEILSWSFGEASEKGDGYLSTIDRVAIQGKVDGKVVETRIVVKSLPNNIGRRKTYRNAEFFKNEINFYVEIVPAFEKFLKSKNQSSFLVLPDFLDYHLDGEEDFIALKDASPLGFGPSSRQNCPSYDEFVNILLVMARFHAVSFAYKDQNREHFKTLASSLSETYFREDLYESYYKRFQDVVIFF
;
A
#
# COMPACT_ATOMS: atom_id res chain seq x y z
N MET A 1 2.70 31.03 4.13
CA MET A 1 3.83 30.10 3.92
C MET A 1 3.62 29.47 2.54
N SER A 2 4.65 29.44 1.69
CA SER A 2 4.52 28.80 0.38
C SER A 2 4.28 27.31 0.59
N LYS A 3 3.32 26.74 -0.15
CA LYS A 3 3.12 25.29 -0.19
C LYS A 3 4.33 24.64 -0.84
N ASP A 4 4.88 23.60 -0.21
CA ASP A 4 6.08 22.90 -0.68
C ASP A 4 5.71 21.83 -1.72
N ALA A 5 5.52 22.25 -2.96
CA ALA A 5 5.19 21.36 -4.07
C ALA A 5 6.33 20.40 -4.44
N GLU A 6 7.59 20.77 -4.16
CA GLU A 6 8.76 19.93 -4.43
C GLU A 6 8.77 18.68 -3.55
N ALA A 7 8.35 18.81 -2.29
CA ALA A 7 8.19 17.66 -1.39
C ALA A 7 7.23 16.59 -1.95
N LEU A 8 6.14 16.99 -2.61
CA LEU A 8 5.21 16.03 -3.22
C LEU A 8 5.84 15.32 -4.44
N GLN A 9 6.59 16.05 -5.26
CA GLN A 9 7.29 15.49 -6.41
C GLN A 9 8.38 14.48 -6.03
N SER A 10 8.87 14.52 -4.80
CA SER A 10 9.82 13.52 -4.29
C SER A 10 9.21 12.12 -4.17
N VAL A 11 7.88 12.02 -4.07
CA VAL A 11 7.12 10.77 -4.04
C VAL A 11 6.90 10.25 -5.46
N SER A 12 6.32 11.09 -6.33
CA SER A 12 5.98 10.81 -7.72
C SER A 12 5.61 12.11 -8.39
N LYS A 13 5.89 12.27 -9.69
CA LYS A 13 5.44 13.46 -10.43
C LYS A 13 3.91 13.58 -10.51
N TYR A 14 3.18 12.49 -10.28
CA TYR A 14 1.72 12.45 -10.24
C TYR A 14 1.15 12.63 -8.84
N PHE A 15 1.98 12.58 -7.80
CA PHE A 15 1.55 12.90 -6.44
C PHE A 15 1.52 14.41 -6.27
N THR A 16 0.33 15.00 -6.36
CA THR A 16 0.13 16.46 -6.43
C THR A 16 -0.84 16.95 -5.36
N GLU A 17 -1.07 18.27 -5.26
CA GLU A 17 -2.09 18.80 -4.35
C GLU A 17 -3.49 18.23 -4.65
N ASP A 18 -3.79 17.88 -5.90
CA ASP A 18 -5.05 17.24 -6.27
C ASP A 18 -5.16 15.81 -5.72
N SER A 19 -4.05 15.06 -5.65
CA SER A 19 -4.01 13.78 -4.93
C SER A 19 -4.34 13.97 -3.45
N LEU A 20 -3.77 14.99 -2.80
CA LEU A 20 -4.08 15.30 -1.39
C LEU A 20 -5.57 15.66 -1.22
N ARG A 21 -6.13 16.44 -2.16
CA ARG A 21 -7.55 16.81 -2.17
C ARG A 21 -8.46 15.60 -2.29
N LYS A 22 -8.17 14.69 -3.22
CA LYS A 22 -8.86 13.40 -3.39
C LYS A 22 -8.82 12.57 -2.11
N ILE A 23 -7.65 12.47 -1.50
CA ILE A 23 -7.44 11.72 -0.25
C ILE A 23 -8.30 12.28 0.89
N VAL A 24 -8.23 13.59 1.14
CA VAL A 24 -9.02 14.24 2.20
C VAL A 24 -10.51 14.10 1.91
N ALA A 25 -10.94 14.32 0.66
CA ALA A 25 -12.34 14.16 0.26
C ALA A 25 -12.85 12.73 0.54
N LYS A 26 -12.04 11.71 0.23
CA LYS A 26 -12.37 10.30 0.48
C LYS A 26 -12.46 9.97 1.97
N VAL A 27 -11.52 10.45 2.78
CA VAL A 27 -11.52 10.24 4.25
C VAL A 27 -12.72 10.91 4.90
N GLU A 28 -13.01 12.16 4.53
CA GLU A 28 -14.13 12.94 5.07
C GLU A 28 -15.48 12.60 4.41
N LYS A 29 -15.49 11.71 3.42
CA LYS A 29 -16.68 11.29 2.65
C LYS A 29 -17.42 12.47 2.00
N LYS A 30 -16.66 13.40 1.41
CA LYS A 30 -17.14 14.60 0.71
C LYS A 30 -16.69 14.63 -0.75
N GLY A 31 -17.24 15.56 -1.54
CA GLY A 31 -16.75 15.86 -2.87
C GLY A 31 -15.43 16.64 -2.84
N GLU A 32 -14.56 16.43 -3.83
CA GLU A 32 -13.25 17.09 -3.93
C GLU A 32 -13.36 18.62 -3.94
N GLN A 33 -14.42 19.16 -4.55
CA GLN A 33 -14.72 20.60 -4.59
C GLN A 33 -15.06 21.21 -3.22
N GLU A 34 -15.43 20.39 -2.23
CA GLU A 34 -15.71 20.83 -0.86
C GLU A 34 -14.45 20.92 0.00
N VAL A 35 -13.31 20.48 -0.54
CA VAL A 35 -12.04 20.40 0.18
C VAL A 35 -11.10 21.51 -0.27
N GLU A 36 -10.63 22.31 0.68
CA GLU A 36 -9.53 23.24 0.51
C GLU A 36 -8.28 22.67 1.19
N ILE A 37 -7.19 22.43 0.44
CA ILE A 37 -5.91 22.03 1.03
C ILE A 37 -5.19 23.27 1.58
N LEU A 38 -4.89 23.25 2.88
CA LEU A 38 -4.22 24.34 3.57
C LEU A 38 -2.70 24.16 3.57
N SER A 39 -2.23 22.97 3.98
CA SER A 39 -0.81 22.63 4.03
C SER A 39 -0.60 21.12 4.12
N TRP A 40 0.66 20.69 3.99
CA TRP A 40 1.10 19.32 4.25
C TRP A 40 2.48 19.34 4.90
N SER A 41 2.82 18.25 5.57
CA SER A 41 4.17 18.02 6.11
C SER A 41 4.54 16.56 6.00
N PHE A 42 5.82 16.31 5.74
CA PHE A 42 6.39 14.96 5.69
C PHE A 42 7.00 14.64 7.06
N GLY A 43 6.58 13.53 7.64
CA GLY A 43 7.10 13.01 8.91
C GLY A 43 8.34 12.13 8.72
N GLU A 44 8.80 11.53 9.81
CA GLU A 44 9.91 10.58 9.76
C GLU A 44 9.54 9.36 8.90
N ALA A 45 10.24 9.24 7.76
CA ALA A 45 10.27 8.08 6.89
C ALA A 45 10.98 6.90 7.59
N SER A 46 10.81 5.68 7.08
CA SER A 46 11.50 4.49 7.58
C SER A 46 13.03 4.68 7.64
N GLU A 47 13.70 4.04 8.59
CA GLU A 47 15.15 4.17 8.75
C GLU A 47 15.92 3.74 7.49
N LYS A 48 17.13 4.28 7.30
CA LYS A 48 18.02 3.90 6.20
C LYS A 48 18.25 2.39 6.21
N GLY A 49 17.76 1.69 5.18
CA GLY A 49 17.92 0.24 5.01
C GLY A 49 16.63 -0.58 5.11
N ASP A 50 15.51 0.04 5.48
CA ASP A 50 14.22 -0.66 5.63
C ASP A 50 13.41 -0.79 4.31
N GLY A 51 13.76 -0.03 3.27
CA GLY A 51 13.09 -0.09 1.97
C GLY A 51 14.07 -0.49 0.87
N TYR A 52 13.95 -1.72 0.35
CA TYR A 52 14.59 -2.16 -0.92
C TYR A 52 13.62 -2.09 -2.11
N LEU A 53 12.34 -2.32 -1.88
CA LEU A 53 11.31 -2.34 -2.93
C LEU A 53 10.56 -1.02 -3.10
N SER A 54 10.60 -0.13 -2.10
CA SER A 54 9.90 1.16 -2.15
C SER A 54 10.63 2.24 -1.35
N THR A 55 10.22 3.49 -1.56
CA THR A 55 10.32 4.59 -0.61
C THR A 55 9.00 4.65 0.17
N ILE A 56 9.04 5.04 1.45
CA ILE A 56 7.86 5.17 2.30
C ILE A 56 7.88 6.52 2.98
N ASP A 57 6.87 7.34 2.71
CA ASP A 57 6.71 8.68 3.25
C ASP A 57 5.44 8.76 4.11
N ARG A 58 5.55 9.37 5.29
CA ARG A 58 4.39 9.72 6.11
C ARG A 58 4.02 11.16 5.83
N VAL A 59 2.76 11.42 5.48
CA VAL A 59 2.28 12.77 5.16
C VAL A 59 1.11 13.13 6.06
N ALA A 60 1.22 14.25 6.76
CA ALA A 60 0.11 14.88 7.47
C ALA A 60 -0.44 16.03 6.63
N ILE A 61 -1.71 15.92 6.23
CA ILE A 61 -2.40 16.86 5.37
C ILE A 61 -3.38 17.68 6.21
N GLN A 62 -3.25 19.00 6.17
CA GLN A 62 -4.22 19.93 6.76
C GLN A 62 -5.17 20.39 5.66
N GLY A 63 -6.43 20.02 5.78
CA GLY A 63 -7.50 20.43 4.89
C GLY A 63 -8.54 21.27 5.61
N LYS A 64 -9.42 21.91 4.85
CA LYS A 64 -10.64 22.53 5.36
C LYS A 64 -11.83 21.97 4.60
N VAL A 65 -12.80 21.46 5.34
CA VAL A 65 -14.04 20.83 4.84
C VAL A 65 -15.20 21.41 5.63
N ASP A 66 -16.24 21.90 4.93
CA ASP A 66 -17.41 22.56 5.55
C ASP A 66 -17.02 23.67 6.56
N GLY A 67 -15.97 24.43 6.25
CA GLY A 67 -15.49 25.50 7.12
C GLY A 67 -14.61 25.06 8.29
N LYS A 68 -14.46 23.76 8.54
CA LYS A 68 -13.68 23.19 9.66
C LYS A 68 -12.33 22.67 9.17
N VAL A 69 -11.28 22.93 9.96
CA VAL A 69 -9.95 22.37 9.69
C VAL A 69 -9.92 20.90 10.12
N VAL A 70 -9.40 20.04 9.26
CA VAL A 70 -9.25 18.60 9.47
C VAL A 70 -7.81 18.18 9.19
N GLU A 71 -7.32 17.19 9.92
CA GLU A 71 -6.03 16.55 9.69
C GLU A 71 -6.23 15.14 9.15
N THR A 72 -5.64 14.84 7.99
CA THR A 72 -5.60 13.48 7.43
C THR A 72 -4.15 13.00 7.39
N ARG A 73 -3.88 11.85 8.02
CA ARG A 73 -2.54 11.23 8.01
C ARG A 73 -2.50 10.01 7.11
N ILE A 74 -1.50 9.97 6.24
CA ILE A 74 -1.32 8.90 5.27
C ILE A 74 0.12 8.38 5.29
N VAL A 75 0.26 7.14 4.83
CA VAL A 75 1.53 6.55 4.39
C VAL A 75 1.45 6.42 2.88
N VAL A 76 2.43 6.97 2.18
CA VAL A 76 2.57 6.82 0.74
C VAL A 76 3.80 5.97 0.46
N LYS A 77 3.60 4.88 -0.29
CA LYS A 77 4.70 4.09 -0.83
C LYS A 77 4.89 4.50 -2.29
N SER A 78 6.13 4.69 -2.71
CA SER A 78 6.46 4.99 -4.12
C SER A 78 7.69 4.24 -4.62
N LEU A 79 7.88 4.24 -5.94
CA LEU A 79 9.07 3.67 -6.56
C LEU A 79 10.34 4.45 -6.18
N PRO A 80 11.42 3.80 -5.75
CA PRO A 80 12.64 4.50 -5.33
C PRO A 80 13.30 5.25 -6.48
N ASN A 81 13.71 6.51 -6.33
CA ASN A 81 14.24 7.34 -7.43
C ASN A 81 15.43 6.73 -8.22
N ASN A 82 16.15 5.77 -7.63
CA ASN A 82 17.23 5.07 -8.30
C ASN A 82 16.70 4.02 -9.32
N ILE A 83 16.79 4.34 -10.61
CA ILE A 83 16.35 3.46 -11.72
C ILE A 83 17.07 2.11 -11.70
N GLY A 84 18.36 2.07 -11.37
CA GLY A 84 19.12 0.83 -11.25
C GLY A 84 18.53 -0.09 -10.19
N ARG A 85 18.19 0.45 -9.02
CA ARG A 85 17.49 -0.26 -7.95
C ARG A 85 16.12 -0.78 -8.40
N ARG A 86 15.32 0.06 -9.08
CA ARG A 86 14.00 -0.32 -9.61
C ARG A 86 14.09 -1.54 -10.55
N LYS A 87 15.08 -1.54 -11.45
CA LYS A 87 15.29 -2.63 -12.40
C LYS A 87 15.83 -3.89 -11.74
N THR A 88 16.83 -3.74 -10.86
CA THR A 88 17.46 -4.88 -10.17
C THR A 88 16.48 -5.64 -9.29
N TYR A 89 15.60 -4.94 -8.57
CA TYR A 89 14.62 -5.57 -7.67
C TYR A 89 13.21 -5.65 -8.26
N ARG A 90 13.03 -5.32 -9.55
CA ARG A 90 11.77 -5.44 -10.30
C ARG A 90 10.59 -4.75 -9.60
N ASN A 91 10.84 -3.57 -9.03
CA ASN A 91 9.91 -2.91 -8.10
C ASN A 91 8.51 -2.69 -8.70
N ALA A 92 8.42 -2.35 -9.99
CA ALA A 92 7.15 -2.14 -10.69
C ALA A 92 6.25 -3.40 -10.68
N GLU A 93 6.83 -4.60 -10.73
CA GLU A 93 6.04 -5.85 -10.66
C GLU A 93 5.42 -6.04 -9.27
N PHE A 94 6.16 -5.69 -8.21
CA PHE A 94 5.66 -5.73 -6.84
C PHE A 94 4.59 -4.66 -6.60
N PHE A 95 4.80 -3.43 -7.07
CA PHE A 95 3.83 -2.34 -6.96
C PHE A 95 2.53 -2.65 -7.68
N LYS A 96 2.60 -3.20 -8.91
CA LYS A 96 1.42 -3.62 -9.66
C LYS A 96 0.57 -4.61 -8.86
N ASN A 97 1.17 -5.60 -8.20
CA ASN A 97 0.43 -6.54 -7.35
C ASN A 97 -0.21 -5.85 -6.14
N GLU A 98 0.53 -4.99 -5.43
CA GLU A 98 0.01 -4.28 -4.25
C GLU A 98 -1.15 -3.36 -4.62
N ILE A 99 -1.03 -2.61 -5.73
CA ILE A 99 -2.11 -1.76 -6.23
C ILE A 99 -3.31 -2.59 -6.69
N ASN A 100 -3.10 -3.65 -7.48
CA ASN A 100 -4.18 -4.53 -7.94
C ASN A 100 -4.92 -5.18 -6.76
N PHE A 101 -4.22 -5.50 -5.68
CA PHE A 101 -4.86 -6.00 -4.46
C PHE A 101 -5.90 -5.01 -3.92
N TYR A 102 -5.52 -3.74 -3.74
CA TYR A 102 -6.45 -2.73 -3.20
C TYR A 102 -7.49 -2.23 -4.21
N VAL A 103 -7.20 -2.23 -5.51
CA VAL A 103 -8.09 -1.68 -6.54
C VAL A 103 -9.12 -2.71 -7.02
N GLU A 104 -8.73 -3.99 -7.15
CA GLU A 104 -9.58 -5.03 -7.73
C GLU A 104 -10.06 -6.04 -6.68
N ILE A 105 -9.14 -6.57 -5.86
CA ILE A 105 -9.42 -7.70 -4.97
C ILE A 105 -10.19 -7.25 -3.73
N VAL A 106 -9.72 -6.20 -3.05
CA VAL A 106 -10.36 -5.70 -1.83
C VAL A 106 -11.83 -5.30 -2.08
N PRO A 107 -12.16 -4.49 -3.11
CA PRO A 107 -13.56 -4.13 -3.36
C PRO A 107 -14.46 -5.32 -3.70
N ALA A 108 -13.92 -6.33 -4.42
CA ALA A 108 -14.64 -7.57 -4.70
C ALA A 108 -14.97 -8.33 -3.40
N PHE A 109 -14.01 -8.43 -2.48
CA PHE A 109 -14.19 -9.09 -1.19
C PHE A 109 -15.11 -8.31 -0.26
N GLU A 110 -14.98 -6.98 -0.19
CA GLU A 110 -15.86 -6.13 0.61
C GLU A 110 -17.32 -6.23 0.14
N LYS A 111 -17.56 -6.19 -1.18
CA LYS A 111 -18.90 -6.38 -1.76
C LYS A 111 -19.46 -7.76 -1.42
N PHE A 112 -18.64 -8.81 -1.52
CA PHE A 112 -19.02 -10.17 -1.15
C PHE A 112 -19.40 -10.26 0.32
N LEU A 113 -18.56 -9.77 1.23
CA LEU A 113 -18.82 -9.76 2.67
C LEU A 113 -20.06 -8.94 3.03
N LYS A 114 -20.26 -7.79 2.37
CA LYS A 114 -21.47 -6.98 2.53
C LYS A 114 -22.74 -7.77 2.16
N SER A 115 -22.70 -8.57 1.09
CA SER A 115 -23.83 -9.45 0.72
C SER A 115 -24.14 -10.54 1.75
N LYS A 116 -23.19 -10.84 2.65
CA LYS A 116 -23.32 -11.79 3.76
C LYS A 116 -23.56 -11.12 5.11
N ASN A 117 -23.73 -9.79 5.16
CA ASN A 117 -23.78 -9.01 6.40
C ASN A 117 -22.53 -9.15 7.29
N GLN A 118 -21.35 -9.29 6.68
CA GLN A 118 -20.06 -9.50 7.36
C GLN A 118 -19.02 -8.43 6.99
N SER A 119 -19.44 -7.18 6.76
CA SER A 119 -18.57 -6.10 6.26
C SER A 119 -17.34 -5.79 7.12
N SER A 120 -17.31 -6.16 8.40
CA SER A 120 -16.17 -5.95 9.31
C SER A 120 -15.24 -7.17 9.44
N PHE A 121 -15.41 -8.21 8.60
CA PHE A 121 -14.67 -9.46 8.75
C PHE A 121 -13.21 -9.35 8.31
N LEU A 122 -12.91 -8.55 7.28
CA LEU A 122 -11.56 -8.23 6.88
C LEU A 122 -11.09 -6.96 7.59
N VAL A 123 -9.84 -6.99 8.06
CA VAL A 123 -9.16 -5.85 8.67
C VAL A 123 -7.98 -5.51 7.79
N LEU A 124 -8.11 -4.45 7.01
CA LEU A 124 -7.11 -4.00 6.04
C LEU A 124 -6.90 -2.49 6.21
N PRO A 125 -5.71 -1.96 5.89
CA PRO A 125 -5.49 -0.52 5.80
C PRO A 125 -6.45 0.13 4.79
N ASP A 126 -6.97 1.31 5.13
CA ASP A 126 -7.83 2.06 4.23
C ASP A 126 -7.01 2.52 3.02
N PHE A 127 -7.41 2.08 1.82
CA PHE A 127 -6.83 2.52 0.56
C PHE A 127 -7.36 3.90 0.18
N LEU A 128 -6.49 4.83 -0.18
CA LEU A 128 -6.86 6.23 -0.39
C LEU A 128 -6.70 6.68 -1.84
N ASP A 129 -5.49 6.55 -2.41
CA ASP A 129 -5.18 6.98 -3.78
C ASP A 129 -4.02 6.14 -4.36
N TYR A 130 -3.82 6.20 -5.67
CA TYR A 130 -2.71 5.53 -6.35
C TYR A 130 -2.42 6.11 -7.73
N HIS A 131 -1.23 5.79 -8.25
CA HIS A 131 -0.88 5.90 -9.66
C HIS A 131 -0.14 4.63 -10.09
N LEU A 132 -0.40 4.16 -11.32
CA LEU A 132 0.20 2.93 -11.86
C LEU A 132 0.48 3.08 -13.36
N ASP A 133 1.75 3.30 -13.71
CA ASP A 133 2.27 3.32 -15.08
C ASP A 133 3.60 2.54 -15.25
N GLY A 134 4.16 2.02 -14.16
CA GLY A 134 5.43 1.29 -14.09
C GLY A 134 6.66 2.17 -13.86
N GLU A 135 6.52 3.50 -13.86
CA GLU A 135 7.62 4.46 -13.78
C GLU A 135 7.46 5.45 -12.62
N GLU A 136 6.25 5.86 -12.30
CA GLU A 136 5.93 6.87 -11.28
C GLU A 136 4.92 6.33 -10.25
N ASP A 137 4.89 5.01 -10.07
CA ASP A 137 3.91 4.33 -9.25
C ASP A 137 3.97 4.78 -7.80
N PHE A 138 2.80 5.01 -7.24
CA PHE A 138 2.61 5.19 -5.81
C PHE A 138 1.29 4.57 -5.34
N ILE A 139 1.23 4.26 -4.05
CA ILE A 139 -0.01 3.92 -3.36
C ILE A 139 -0.07 4.66 -2.04
N ALA A 140 -1.19 5.35 -1.79
CA ALA A 140 -1.47 6.07 -0.57
C ALA A 140 -2.48 5.27 0.28
N LEU A 141 -2.07 4.95 1.51
CA LEU A 141 -2.87 4.25 2.51
C LEU A 141 -3.03 5.13 3.74
N LYS A 142 -4.07 4.91 4.53
CA LYS A 142 -4.24 5.60 5.81
C LYS A 142 -3.13 5.23 6.78
N ASP A 143 -2.60 6.23 7.48
CA ASP A 143 -1.61 5.98 8.52
C ASP A 143 -2.26 5.34 9.75
N ALA A 144 -1.76 4.18 10.13
CA ALA A 144 -2.21 3.43 11.29
C ALA A 144 -1.49 3.86 12.59
N SER A 145 -0.44 4.69 12.50
CA SER A 145 0.32 5.16 13.67
C SER A 145 -0.54 5.86 14.74
N PRO A 146 -1.59 6.66 14.41
CA PRO A 146 -2.44 7.26 15.43
C PRO A 146 -3.26 6.24 16.23
N LEU A 147 -3.39 5.00 15.76
CA LEU A 147 -4.03 3.90 16.47
C LEU A 147 -3.06 3.15 17.39
N GLY A 148 -1.81 3.59 17.49
CA GLY A 148 -0.75 2.96 18.29
C GLY A 148 0.05 1.88 17.55
N PHE A 149 -0.18 1.68 16.24
CA PHE A 149 0.61 0.74 15.45
C PHE A 149 1.97 1.31 15.08
N GLY A 150 3.00 0.46 15.07
CA GLY A 150 4.36 0.84 14.70
C GLY A 150 5.16 -0.37 14.18
N PRO A 151 6.37 -0.12 13.66
CA PRO A 151 7.25 -1.21 13.26
C PRO A 151 7.63 -2.06 14.48
N SER A 152 7.58 -3.39 14.33
CA SER A 152 8.11 -4.30 15.34
C SER A 152 9.64 -4.24 15.36
N SER A 153 10.25 -4.27 16.54
CA SER A 153 11.71 -4.34 16.67
C SER A 153 12.23 -5.62 16.01
N ARG A 154 13.22 -5.48 15.12
CA ARG A 154 13.90 -6.62 14.46
C ARG A 154 14.56 -7.59 15.44
N GLN A 155 14.82 -7.14 16.67
CA GLN A 155 15.47 -7.95 17.72
C GLN A 155 14.47 -8.65 18.63
N ASN A 156 13.19 -8.29 18.55
CA ASN A 156 12.15 -8.83 19.43
C ASN A 156 11.21 -9.73 18.64
N CYS A 157 10.76 -10.81 19.26
CA CYS A 157 9.63 -11.55 18.74
C CYS A 157 8.32 -10.79 19.05
N PRO A 158 7.29 -10.92 18.20
CA PRO A 158 5.95 -10.53 18.58
C PRO A 158 5.53 -11.20 19.89
N SER A 159 4.82 -10.47 20.74
CA SER A 159 4.14 -11.03 21.90
C SER A 159 3.13 -12.11 21.47
N TYR A 160 2.71 -12.95 22.41
CA TYR A 160 1.70 -13.97 22.14
C TYR A 160 0.41 -13.36 21.56
N ASP A 161 -0.06 -12.25 22.12
CA ASP A 161 -1.27 -11.57 21.66
C ASP A 161 -1.12 -10.97 20.26
N GLU A 162 0.03 -10.38 19.95
CA GLU A 162 0.34 -9.89 18.60
C GLU A 162 0.36 -11.05 17.59
N PHE A 163 0.97 -12.19 17.96
CA PHE A 163 1.02 -13.36 17.11
C PHE A 163 -0.36 -13.95 16.84
N VAL A 164 -1.21 -14.08 17.88
CA VAL A 164 -2.60 -14.52 17.74
C VAL A 164 -3.36 -13.57 16.80
N ASN A 165 -3.20 -12.26 16.94
CA ASN A 165 -3.85 -11.29 16.06
C ASN A 165 -3.38 -11.40 14.60
N ILE A 166 -2.08 -11.56 14.36
CA ILE A 166 -1.52 -11.79 13.01
C ILE A 166 -2.15 -13.04 12.38
N LEU A 167 -2.16 -14.16 13.11
CA LEU A 167 -2.76 -15.42 12.62
C LEU A 167 -4.27 -15.28 12.36
N LEU A 168 -5.01 -14.57 13.21
CA LEU A 168 -6.43 -14.33 13.01
C LEU A 168 -6.70 -13.51 11.74
N VAL A 169 -5.93 -12.45 11.49
CA VAL A 169 -6.06 -11.63 10.27
C VAL A 169 -5.75 -12.48 9.02
N MET A 170 -4.67 -13.27 9.05
CA MET A 170 -4.32 -14.17 7.95
C MET A 170 -5.40 -15.24 7.71
N ALA A 171 -5.91 -15.86 8.78
CA ALA A 171 -6.97 -16.87 8.70
C ALA A 171 -8.25 -16.30 8.09
N ARG A 172 -8.66 -15.10 8.52
CA ARG A 172 -9.83 -14.40 7.96
C ARG A 172 -9.65 -14.10 6.48
N PHE A 173 -8.47 -13.57 6.10
CA PHE A 173 -8.17 -13.29 4.70
C PHE A 173 -8.26 -14.55 3.81
N HIS A 174 -7.67 -15.66 4.24
CA HIS A 174 -7.75 -16.93 3.52
C HIS A 174 -9.18 -17.49 3.48
N ALA A 175 -9.92 -17.42 4.59
CA ALA A 175 -11.30 -17.88 4.63
C ALA A 175 -12.19 -17.14 3.63
N VAL A 176 -12.06 -15.80 3.55
CA VAL A 176 -12.79 -14.99 2.56
C VAL A 176 -12.36 -15.35 1.14
N SER A 177 -11.06 -15.49 0.89
CA SER A 177 -10.53 -15.86 -0.42
C SER A 177 -11.08 -17.22 -0.90
N PHE A 178 -11.13 -18.23 -0.02
CA PHE A 178 -11.69 -19.53 -0.36
C PHE A 178 -13.20 -19.51 -0.54
N ALA A 179 -13.94 -18.84 0.35
CA ALA A 179 -15.39 -18.68 0.20
C ALA A 179 -15.75 -17.94 -1.09
N TYR A 180 -14.98 -16.91 -1.44
CA TYR A 180 -15.17 -16.16 -2.69
C TYR A 180 -14.85 -17.02 -3.91
N LYS A 181 -13.74 -17.78 -3.88
CA LYS A 181 -13.38 -18.72 -4.94
C LYS A 181 -14.45 -19.78 -5.19
N ASP A 182 -15.05 -20.31 -4.14
CA ASP A 182 -16.12 -21.30 -4.22
C ASP A 182 -17.39 -20.72 -4.88
N GLN A 183 -17.81 -19.53 -4.42
CA GLN A 183 -19.09 -18.93 -4.83
C GLN A 183 -19.01 -18.05 -6.10
N ASN A 184 -17.81 -17.57 -6.47
CA ASN A 184 -17.58 -16.64 -7.59
C ASN A 184 -16.39 -17.09 -8.45
N ARG A 185 -16.33 -18.39 -8.76
CA ARG A 185 -15.15 -19.06 -9.34
C ARG A 185 -14.53 -18.38 -10.56
N GLU A 186 -15.32 -17.99 -11.55
CA GLU A 186 -14.77 -17.38 -12.77
C GLU A 186 -14.21 -15.98 -12.50
N HIS A 187 -14.92 -15.18 -11.71
CA HIS A 187 -14.41 -13.85 -11.33
C HIS A 187 -13.15 -13.96 -10.45
N PHE A 188 -13.10 -14.94 -9.53
CA PHE A 188 -11.89 -15.22 -8.76
C PHE A 188 -10.70 -15.56 -9.66
N LYS A 189 -10.89 -16.35 -10.73
CA LYS A 189 -9.82 -16.64 -11.69
C LYS A 189 -9.33 -15.37 -12.39
N THR A 190 -10.24 -14.48 -12.79
CA THR A 190 -9.86 -13.19 -13.39
C THR A 190 -9.02 -12.36 -12.42
N LEU A 191 -9.44 -12.24 -11.16
CA LEU A 191 -8.69 -11.52 -10.12
C LEU A 191 -7.32 -12.16 -9.85
N ALA A 192 -7.24 -13.49 -9.74
CA ALA A 192 -5.97 -14.18 -9.55
C ALA A 192 -5.03 -14.03 -10.76
N SER A 193 -5.57 -13.99 -11.98
CA SER A 193 -4.77 -13.82 -13.21
C SER A 193 -4.21 -12.40 -13.40
N SER A 194 -4.72 -11.40 -12.66
CA SER A 194 -4.16 -10.04 -12.69
C SER A 194 -2.95 -9.86 -11.78
N LEU A 195 -2.66 -10.85 -10.93
CA LEU A 195 -1.47 -10.91 -10.08
C LEU A 195 -0.34 -11.68 -10.77
N SER A 196 0.90 -11.31 -10.47
CA SER A 196 2.11 -11.99 -10.96
C SER A 196 2.88 -12.64 -9.81
N GLU A 197 3.37 -13.88 -9.97
CA GLU A 197 4.32 -14.46 -9.02
C GLU A 197 5.65 -13.69 -9.11
N THR A 198 6.13 -13.12 -8.00
CA THR A 198 7.29 -12.22 -8.00
C THR A 198 8.56 -12.87 -7.46
N TYR A 199 8.46 -13.96 -6.69
CA TYR A 199 9.59 -14.65 -6.06
C TYR A 199 9.88 -15.99 -6.73
N PHE A 200 8.88 -16.84 -6.89
CA PHE A 200 9.07 -18.24 -7.31
C PHE A 200 8.80 -18.44 -8.79
N ARG A 201 9.57 -17.76 -9.65
CA ARG A 201 9.52 -18.01 -11.10
C ARG A 201 10.81 -18.64 -11.61
N GLU A 202 10.65 -19.58 -12.54
CA GLU A 202 11.77 -20.32 -13.15
C GLU A 202 12.70 -19.41 -13.95
N ASP A 203 12.15 -18.42 -14.67
CA ASP A 203 12.95 -17.42 -15.41
C ASP A 203 13.84 -16.60 -14.49
N LEU A 204 13.35 -16.22 -13.31
CA LEU A 204 14.10 -15.49 -12.29
C LEU A 204 15.15 -16.37 -11.63
N TYR A 205 14.84 -17.64 -11.41
CA TYR A 205 15.80 -18.57 -10.85
C TYR A 205 17.01 -18.70 -11.76
N GLU A 206 16.80 -18.99 -13.05
CA GLU A 206 17.91 -19.18 -14.00
C GLU A 206 18.67 -17.88 -14.30
N SER A 207 17.98 -16.74 -14.41
CA SER A 207 18.62 -15.47 -14.79
C SER A 207 19.23 -14.70 -13.61
N TYR A 208 18.68 -14.84 -12.40
CA TYR A 208 19.01 -14.00 -11.25
C TYR A 208 19.42 -14.84 -10.02
N TYR A 209 18.53 -15.67 -9.47
CA TYR A 209 18.78 -16.30 -8.16
C TYR A 209 19.93 -17.30 -8.19
N LYS A 210 20.07 -18.10 -9.25
CA LYS A 210 21.17 -19.06 -9.42
C LYS A 210 22.53 -18.38 -9.32
N ARG A 211 22.72 -17.30 -10.08
CA ARG A 211 23.97 -16.50 -10.04
C ARG A 211 24.20 -15.85 -8.68
N PHE A 212 23.15 -15.34 -8.05
CA PHE A 212 23.25 -14.76 -6.70
C PHE A 212 23.66 -15.82 -5.67
N GLN A 213 23.02 -17.00 -5.70
CA GLN A 213 23.32 -18.11 -4.80
C GLN A 213 24.74 -18.63 -5.00
N ASP A 214 25.19 -18.77 -6.26
CA ASP A 214 26.56 -19.20 -6.59
C ASP A 214 27.64 -18.27 -6.02
N VAL A 215 27.34 -16.96 -5.89
CA VAL A 215 28.28 -15.95 -5.39
C VAL A 215 28.19 -15.75 -3.87
N VAL A 216 27.02 -15.94 -3.26
CA VAL A 216 26.76 -15.56 -1.85
C VAL A 216 26.75 -16.76 -0.90
N ILE A 217 26.37 -17.95 -1.38
CA ILE A 217 26.22 -19.15 -0.53
C ILE A 217 27.51 -20.00 -0.49
N PHE A 218 28.43 -19.81 -1.43
CA PHE A 218 29.75 -20.46 -1.39
C PHE A 218 30.80 -19.53 -0.77
N PHE A 219 30.76 -19.44 0.56
CA PHE A 219 31.93 -19.19 1.41
C PHE A 219 32.13 -20.42 2.31
#